data_AF-A0A7J6WK83-F1
#
_entry.id   AF-A0A7J6WK83-F1
#
_cell.length_a   1.000
_cell.length_b   1.000
_cell.length_c   1.000
_cell.angle_alpha   90.00
_cell.angle_beta   90.00
_cell.angle_gamma   90.00
#
_symmetry.space_group_name_H-M   'P 1'
#
loop_
_entity.id
_entity.type
_entity.pdbx_description
1 polymer ?
#
loop_
_entity_poly.entity_id
_entity_poly.type
_entity_poly.pdbx_seq_one_letter_code
_entity_poly.pdbx_strand_id
1 'polypeptide(L)'
;KLPQFPLPTHDVVVRYGVPNEFERNTVAYDEGQPRKLEKAVVLLDTISDLPDVKNDEVREEMSYKTPPQTEFQKYIRSSEYGELF
;
A
#
# COMPACT_ATOMS: atom_id res chain seq x y z
N LYS A 1 30.18 4.80 3.50
CA LYS A 1 29.62 3.47 3.15
C LYS A 1 28.39 3.70 2.27
N LEU A 2 28.20 2.95 1.18
CA LEU A 2 27.07 3.16 0.27
C LEU A 2 25.76 2.62 0.89
N PRO A 3 24.61 3.30 0.71
CA PRO A 3 23.32 2.83 1.20
C PRO A 3 22.92 1.53 0.49
N GLN A 4 22.16 0.69 1.20
CA GLN A 4 21.57 -0.52 0.66
C GLN A 4 20.11 -0.26 0.27
N PHE A 5 19.58 -1.04 -0.66
CA PHE A 5 18.14 -1.03 -0.95
C PHE A 5 17.37 -1.74 0.18
N PRO A 6 16.23 -1.19 0.63
CA PRO A 6 15.39 -1.87 1.60
C PRO A 6 14.72 -3.09 0.98
N LEU A 7 14.59 -4.16 1.76
CA LEU A 7 13.81 -5.33 1.35
C LEU A 7 12.30 -5.01 1.39
N PRO A 8 11.48 -5.68 0.56
CA PRO A 8 10.02 -5.52 0.58
C PRO A 8 9.41 -5.80 1.95
N THR A 9 8.37 -5.06 2.34
CA THR A 9 7.65 -5.27 3.62
C THR A 9 6.31 -5.97 3.43
N HIS A 10 5.76 -5.92 2.22
CA HIS A 10 4.46 -6.49 1.86
C HIS A 10 4.63 -7.53 0.76
N ASP A 11 3.71 -8.48 0.74
CA ASP A 11 3.52 -9.35 -0.41
C ASP A 11 2.92 -8.55 -1.59
N VAL A 12 3.08 -9.05 -2.81
CA VAL A 12 2.65 -8.34 -4.03
C VAL A 12 1.96 -9.27 -5.01
N VAL A 13 0.94 -8.76 -5.70
CA VAL A 13 0.31 -9.45 -6.83
C VAL A 13 1.15 -9.25 -8.08
N VAL A 14 2.03 -10.21 -8.38
CA VAL A 14 2.92 -10.17 -9.54
C VAL A 14 2.14 -10.43 -10.83
N ARG A 15 2.24 -9.53 -11.82
CA ARG A 15 1.68 -9.73 -13.17
C ARG A 15 2.73 -9.87 -14.28
N TYR A 16 3.91 -9.27 -14.09
CA TYR A 16 5.03 -9.31 -15.04
C TYR A 16 6.33 -9.56 -14.29
N GLY A 17 7.26 -10.27 -14.92
CA GLY A 17 8.59 -10.56 -14.38
C GLY A 17 9.61 -9.45 -14.63
N VAL A 18 10.81 -9.63 -14.08
CA VAL A 18 11.96 -8.75 -14.34
C VAL A 18 12.62 -9.14 -15.67
N PRO A 19 13.04 -8.19 -16.52
CA PRO A 19 13.77 -8.54 -17.74
C PRO A 19 15.01 -9.38 -17.43
N ASN A 20 15.27 -10.40 -18.26
CA ASN A 20 16.33 -11.39 -18.03
C ASN A 20 17.71 -10.75 -17.82
N GLU A 21 18.00 -9.67 -18.54
CA GLU A 21 19.28 -8.93 -18.44
C GLU A 21 19.50 -8.29 -17.06
N PHE A 22 18.42 -8.10 -16.30
CA PHE A 22 18.41 -7.38 -15.03
C PHE A 22 17.89 -8.21 -13.85
N GLU A 23 17.68 -9.52 -14.00
CA GLU A 23 17.21 -10.40 -12.92
C GLU A 23 17.99 -10.24 -11.61
N ARG A 24 19.33 -10.13 -11.70
CA ARG A 24 20.23 -9.99 -10.53
C ARG A 24 20.11 -8.65 -9.80
N ASN A 25 19.46 -7.67 -10.42
CA ASN A 25 19.25 -6.35 -9.81
C ASN A 25 17.91 -6.27 -9.07
N THR A 26 17.11 -7.34 -9.10
CA THR A 26 15.81 -7.39 -8.43
C THR A 26 16.00 -7.34 -6.92
N VAL A 27 15.36 -6.37 -6.28
CA VAL A 27 15.32 -6.29 -4.82
C VAL A 27 14.10 -7.08 -4.33
N ALA A 28 14.30 -8.38 -4.11
CA ALA A 28 13.29 -9.30 -3.62
C ALA A 28 13.92 -10.32 -2.67
N TYR A 29 13.07 -11.05 -1.96
CA TYR A 29 13.51 -12.22 -1.18
C TYR A 29 13.68 -13.44 -2.07
N ASP A 30 14.66 -14.28 -1.75
CA ASP A 30 14.87 -15.59 -2.38
C ASP A 30 13.61 -16.45 -2.34
N GLU A 31 13.23 -17.02 -3.48
CA GLU A 31 12.09 -17.93 -3.60
C GLU A 31 12.22 -19.15 -2.67
N GLY A 32 11.09 -19.59 -2.11
CA GLY A 32 11.04 -20.77 -1.23
C GLY A 32 11.54 -20.55 0.21
N GLN A 33 12.12 -19.40 0.54
CA GLN A 33 12.52 -19.10 1.91
C GLN A 33 11.36 -18.55 2.77
N PRO A 34 11.25 -18.96 4.05
CA PRO A 34 10.29 -18.37 4.98
C PRO A 34 10.52 -16.87 5.15
N ARG A 35 9.45 -16.09 5.07
CA ARG A 35 9.48 -14.62 5.21
C ARG A 35 8.25 -14.13 5.96
N LYS A 36 8.41 -13.03 6.70
CA LYS A 36 7.30 -12.35 7.38
C LYS A 36 7.00 -11.06 6.63
N LEU A 37 5.97 -11.09 5.80
CA LEU A 37 5.48 -9.95 5.04
C LEU A 37 4.04 -9.63 5.44
N GLU A 38 3.68 -8.36 5.35
CA GLU A 38 2.28 -7.95 5.41
C GLU A 38 1.55 -8.40 4.13
N LYS A 39 0.22 -8.50 4.21
CA LYS A 39 -0.59 -8.90 3.04
C LYS A 39 -0.50 -7.82 1.97
N ALA A 40 -0.62 -8.22 0.70
CA ALA A 40 -0.73 -7.27 -0.40
C ALA A 40 -1.91 -6.32 -0.18
N VAL A 41 -1.66 -5.01 -0.26
CA VAL A 41 -2.69 -3.98 -0.21
C VAL A 41 -3.42 -3.96 -1.55
N VAL A 42 -4.74 -4.14 -1.53
CA VAL A 42 -5.58 -4.09 -2.73
C VAL A 42 -6.43 -2.83 -2.78
N LEU A 43 -7.09 -2.58 -3.91
CA LEU A 43 -7.92 -1.38 -4.11
C LEU A 43 -8.99 -1.22 -3.02
N LEU A 44 -9.58 -2.32 -2.54
CA LEU A 44 -10.56 -2.26 -1.47
C LEU A 44 -9.97 -1.66 -0.18
N ASP A 45 -8.71 -1.97 0.14
CA ASP A 45 -8.05 -1.49 1.35
C ASP A 45 -7.77 0.02 1.28
N THR A 46 -7.73 0.59 0.07
CA THR A 46 -7.33 1.98 -0.15
C THR A 46 -8.51 2.94 -0.28
N ILE A 47 -9.63 2.52 -0.88
CA ILE A 47 -10.74 3.43 -1.21
C ILE A 47 -12.10 3.08 -0.57
N SER A 48 -12.21 1.99 0.18
CA SER A 48 -13.51 1.54 0.72
C SER A 48 -14.16 2.49 1.73
N ASP A 49 -13.39 3.39 2.36
CA ASP A 49 -13.90 4.40 3.29
C ASP A 49 -14.17 5.76 2.63
N LEU A 50 -13.89 5.89 1.33
CA LEU A 50 -14.17 7.13 0.59
C LEU A 50 -15.68 7.30 0.38
N PRO A 51 -16.21 8.52 0.54
CA PRO A 51 -17.61 8.79 0.26
C PRO A 51 -17.90 8.73 -1.25
N ASP A 52 -19.07 8.20 -1.61
CA ASP A 52 -19.53 8.24 -3.01
C ASP A 52 -19.65 9.69 -3.51
N VAL A 53 -19.16 9.91 -4.74
CA VAL A 53 -19.21 11.18 -5.49
C VAL A 53 -19.76 10.95 -6.90
N LYS A 54 -20.26 12.02 -7.52
CA LYS A 54 -20.71 11.98 -8.93
C LYS A 54 -19.55 12.31 -9.87
N ASN A 55 -19.76 12.02 -11.16
CA ASN A 55 -18.78 12.33 -12.21
C ASN A 55 -18.48 13.84 -12.34
N ASP A 56 -19.45 14.70 -12.00
CA ASP A 56 -19.38 16.16 -12.05
C ASP A 56 -19.20 16.78 -10.64
N GLU A 57 -18.52 16.08 -9.74
CA GLU A 57 -18.19 16.62 -8.42
C GLU A 57 -17.25 17.82 -8.54
N VAL A 58 -17.67 18.97 -8.01
CA VAL A 58 -16.94 20.25 -8.09
C VAL A 58 -16.32 20.69 -6.76
N ARG A 59 -16.63 20.00 -5.66
CA ARG A 59 -16.11 20.36 -4.34
C ARG A 59 -14.64 19.96 -4.22
N GLU A 60 -13.78 20.94 -3.94
CA GLU A 60 -12.37 20.71 -3.66
C GLU A 60 -12.15 20.04 -2.29
N GLU A 61 -13.02 20.32 -1.33
CA GLU A 61 -12.99 19.76 0.02
C GLU A 61 -14.32 19.08 0.36
N MET A 62 -14.25 17.93 1.03
CA MET A 62 -15.42 17.24 1.57
C MET A 62 -15.05 16.42 2.81
N SER A 63 -16.01 16.28 3.73
CA SER A 63 -15.84 15.42 4.90
C SER A 63 -15.96 13.95 4.54
N TYR A 64 -15.18 13.11 5.21
CA TYR A 64 -15.40 11.67 5.22
C TYR A 64 -16.76 11.34 5.85
N LYS A 65 -17.46 10.36 5.28
CA LYS A 65 -18.74 9.87 5.81
C LYS A 65 -18.56 8.72 6.80
N THR A 66 -17.43 8.01 6.72
CA THR A 66 -17.12 6.84 7.53
C THR A 66 -15.72 6.96 8.15
N PRO A 67 -15.51 6.38 9.34
CA PRO A 67 -14.16 6.17 9.87
C PRO A 67 -13.33 5.27 8.93
N PRO A 68 -11.99 5.25 9.09
CA PRO A 68 -11.14 4.29 8.40
C PRO A 68 -11.61 2.85 8.65
N GLN A 69 -11.68 2.04 7.60
CA GLN A 69 -12.12 0.64 7.65
C GLN A 69 -10.94 -0.35 7.65
N THR A 70 -9.77 0.05 7.15
CA THR A 70 -8.57 -0.79 7.05
C THR A 70 -7.37 -0.18 7.78
N GLU A 71 -6.35 -0.98 8.08
CA GLU A 71 -5.10 -0.48 8.66
C GLU A 71 -4.40 0.52 7.74
N PHE A 72 -4.48 0.30 6.42
CA PHE A 72 -3.96 1.24 5.43
C PHE A 72 -4.67 2.60 5.52
N GLN A 73 -6.01 2.61 5.60
CA GLN A 73 -6.79 3.83 5.74
C GLN A 73 -6.49 4.55 7.06
N LYS A 74 -6.35 3.81 8.17
CA LYS A 74 -5.94 4.39 9.46
C LYS A 74 -4.59 5.05 9.37
N TYR A 75 -3.63 4.41 8.71
CA TYR A 75 -2.28 4.92 8.54
C TYR A 75 -2.26 6.24 7.75
N ILE A 76 -2.94 6.31 6.60
CA ILE A 76 -2.96 7.53 5.78
C ILE A 76 -3.82 8.67 6.38
N ARG A 77 -4.80 8.35 7.23
CA ARG A 77 -5.65 9.31 7.96
C ARG A 77 -5.17 9.56 9.41
N SER A 78 -3.94 9.16 9.74
CA SER A 78 -3.43 9.14 11.11
C SER A 78 -3.33 10.52 11.79
N SER A 79 -3.34 11.62 11.03
CA SER A 79 -3.45 12.98 11.59
C SER A 79 -4.79 13.25 12.28
N GLU A 80 -5.86 12.55 11.90
CA GLU A 80 -7.21 12.70 12.48
C GLU A 80 -7.52 11.63 13.55
N TYR A 81 -6.89 10.46 13.47
CA TYR A 81 -7.19 9.29 14.31
C TYR A 81 -6.00 8.80 15.16
N GLY A 82 -4.97 9.63 15.34
CA GLY A 82 -3.72 9.23 15.98
C GLY A 82 -3.85 8.96 17.49
N GLU A 83 -4.21 7.73 17.86
CA GLU A 83 -3.49 7.03 18.92
C GLU A 83 -2.33 6.28 18.26
N LEU A 84 -1.12 6.67 18.63
CA LEU A 84 0.14 6.24 18.02
C LEU A 84 0.40 4.75 18.30
N PHE A 85 0.88 4.07 17.27
CA PHE A 85 1.68 2.84 17.40
C PHE A 85 2.90 3.07 18.29
#